data_AF-A0A8H7HPY0-F1
#
_entry.id   AF-A0A8H7HPY0-F1
#
_cell.length_a   1.000
_cell.length_b   1.000
_cell.length_c   1.000
_cell.angle_alpha   90.00
_cell.angle_beta   90.00
_cell.angle_gamma   90.00
#
_symmetry.space_group_name_H-M   'P 1'
#
loop_
_entity.id
_entity.type
_entity.pdbx_description
1 polymer ?
#
loop_
_entity_poly.entity_id
_entity_poly.type
_entity_poly.pdbx_seq_one_letter_code
_entity_poly.pdbx_strand_id
1 'polypeptide(L)'
;MNKPPSDFDIVSSDEKRSGVEEMWVSFQPYLLSKGYRLRPRYRPDWTPSWKVDPQLRASDCEDSIDSMPVRILDAVKTEDDSQVIIKMLVPRQEEGQNELAVLSHFSSQEMRIHPDNHVVPCIETFPLPGDHSGCFVVMPLLGRYSEPPFKTLAEIHDFLQQIFKKREPDYSTSDIASANIMMDSRPLYHEPFHPVYKTLSLDAQRRIHPKYSRLEKRHEYWLRSKKAIDHTILS
;
A
#
# COMPACT_ATOMS: atom_id res chain seq x y z
N MET A 1 14.47 -29.02 13.97
CA MET A 1 15.18 -27.80 13.56
C MET A 1 14.80 -27.50 12.12
N ASN A 2 13.79 -26.67 11.91
CA ASN A 2 13.37 -26.28 10.56
C ASN A 2 14.12 -25.01 10.20
N LYS A 3 14.97 -25.11 9.17
CA LYS A 3 15.60 -23.97 8.52
C LYS A 3 14.50 -22.98 8.11
N PRO A 4 14.64 -21.66 8.32
CA PRO A 4 13.74 -20.70 7.69
C PRO A 4 13.85 -20.90 6.17
N PRO A 5 12.76 -20.79 5.39
CA PRO A 5 12.85 -20.89 3.94
C PRO A 5 13.77 -19.78 3.44
N SER A 6 14.97 -20.18 3.02
CA SER A 6 15.92 -19.36 2.28
C SER A 6 15.37 -19.16 0.87
N ASP A 7 15.33 -17.90 0.43
CA ASP A 7 14.95 -17.44 -0.91
C ASP A 7 13.53 -17.81 -1.37
N PHE A 8 12.54 -16.99 -0.97
CA PHE A 8 11.36 -16.87 -1.82
C PHE A 8 11.82 -16.31 -3.17
N ASP A 9 11.55 -17.05 -4.25
CA ASP A 9 11.73 -16.54 -5.60
C ASP A 9 10.96 -15.21 -5.72
N ILE A 10 11.70 -14.12 -5.92
CA ILE A 10 11.15 -12.77 -6.14
C ILE A 10 11.01 -12.45 -7.63
N VAL A 11 11.51 -13.33 -8.51
CA VAL A 11 11.48 -13.11 -9.95
C VAL A 11 10.07 -13.41 -10.43
N SER A 12 9.34 -12.35 -10.70
CA SER A 12 8.05 -12.37 -11.36
C SER A 12 8.26 -12.13 -12.85
N SER A 13 7.43 -12.77 -13.67
CA SER A 13 7.29 -12.43 -15.08
C SER A 13 5.80 -12.28 -15.42
N ASP A 14 5.53 -11.73 -16.60
CA ASP A 14 4.19 -11.72 -17.15
C ASP A 14 3.60 -13.15 -17.15
N GLU A 15 4.37 -14.14 -17.61
CA GLU A 15 3.88 -15.52 -17.75
C GLU A 15 3.79 -16.35 -16.47
N LYS A 16 4.52 -15.96 -15.42
CA LYS A 16 4.68 -16.78 -14.22
C LYS A 16 4.75 -15.91 -12.97
N ARG A 17 3.99 -16.32 -11.96
CA ARG A 17 4.08 -15.77 -10.61
C ARG A 17 5.41 -16.10 -9.95
N SER A 18 5.94 -15.13 -9.23
CA SER A 18 7.04 -15.40 -8.29
C SER A 18 6.56 -16.20 -7.08
N GLY A 19 7.46 -16.78 -6.29
CA GLY A 19 7.11 -17.47 -5.05
C GLY A 19 6.44 -16.55 -4.02
N VAL A 20 6.76 -15.25 -4.05
CA VAL A 20 6.09 -14.22 -3.26
C VAL A 20 4.64 -14.04 -3.68
N GLU A 21 4.36 -14.06 -4.98
CA GLU A 21 3.00 -13.93 -5.49
C GLU A 21 2.18 -15.18 -5.18
N GLU A 22 2.78 -16.37 -5.29
CA GLU A 22 2.13 -17.62 -4.88
C GLU A 22 1.79 -17.65 -3.38
N MET A 23 2.63 -17.05 -2.53
CA MET A 23 2.29 -16.85 -1.12
C MET A 23 1.03 -15.97 -0.97
N TRP A 24 0.92 -14.86 -1.70
CA TRP A 24 -0.29 -14.03 -1.68
C TRP A 24 -1.52 -14.74 -2.23
N VAL A 25 -1.36 -15.54 -3.29
CA VAL A 25 -2.42 -16.39 -3.84
C VAL A 25 -2.93 -17.37 -2.79
N SER A 26 -2.04 -17.96 -1.98
CA SER A 26 -2.43 -18.87 -0.90
C SER A 26 -3.32 -18.21 0.16
N PHE A 27 -3.18 -16.90 0.37
CA PHE A 27 -4.01 -16.12 1.28
C PHE A 27 -5.29 -15.55 0.65
N GLN A 28 -5.41 -15.60 -0.68
CA GLN A 28 -6.50 -14.94 -1.40
C GLN A 28 -7.90 -15.38 -0.93
N PRO A 29 -8.20 -16.68 -0.71
CA PRO A 29 -9.52 -17.09 -0.24
C PRO A 29 -9.85 -16.53 1.15
N TYR A 30 -8.86 -16.47 2.04
CA TYR A 30 -9.01 -15.91 3.37
C TYR A 30 -9.24 -14.39 3.32
N LEU A 31 -8.45 -13.66 2.53
CA LEU A 31 -8.61 -12.22 2.35
C LEU A 31 -9.97 -11.87 1.75
N LEU A 32 -10.43 -12.65 0.76
CA LEU A 32 -11.76 -12.48 0.18
C LEU A 32 -12.87 -12.72 1.22
N SER A 33 -12.71 -13.72 2.09
CA SER A 33 -13.67 -13.98 3.19
C SER A 33 -13.74 -12.85 4.22
N LYS A 34 -12.68 -12.04 4.30
CA LYS A 34 -12.60 -10.80 5.10
C LYS A 34 -13.10 -9.56 4.36
N GLY A 35 -13.61 -9.71 3.13
CA GLY A 35 -14.11 -8.58 2.33
C GLY A 35 -13.04 -7.84 1.54
N TYR A 36 -11.87 -8.46 1.30
CA TYR A 36 -10.78 -7.85 0.53
C TYR A 36 -10.45 -8.66 -0.72
N ARG A 37 -10.74 -8.07 -1.88
CA ARG A 37 -10.52 -8.69 -3.18
C ARG A 37 -9.18 -8.25 -3.77
N LEU A 38 -8.28 -9.21 -3.98
CA LEU A 38 -7.01 -8.99 -4.68
C LEU A 38 -7.21 -8.83 -6.20
N ARG A 39 -6.20 -8.29 -6.88
CA ARG A 39 -6.15 -8.17 -8.35
C ARG A 39 -6.24 -9.54 -9.03
N PRO A 40 -6.74 -9.63 -10.28
CA PRO A 40 -6.86 -10.87 -11.05
C PRO A 40 -5.59 -11.75 -11.03
N ARG A 41 -4.42 -11.12 -11.11
CA ARG A 41 -3.12 -11.79 -11.02
C ARG A 41 -2.91 -12.64 -9.76
N TYR A 42 -3.66 -12.43 -8.68
CA TYR A 42 -3.54 -13.18 -7.42
C TYR A 42 -4.67 -14.19 -7.17
N ARG A 43 -5.51 -14.47 -8.18
CA ARG A 43 -6.58 -15.48 -8.06
C ARG A 43 -6.03 -16.91 -8.18
N PRO A 44 -6.42 -17.89 -7.34
CA PRO A 44 -5.88 -19.25 -7.42
C PRO A 44 -5.94 -19.91 -8.82
N ASP A 45 -6.96 -19.59 -9.60
CA ASP A 45 -7.26 -20.11 -10.93
C ASP A 45 -6.82 -19.19 -12.10
N TRP A 46 -6.00 -18.18 -11.82
CA TRP A 46 -5.55 -17.22 -12.84
C TRP A 46 -4.88 -17.90 -14.03
N THR A 47 -5.38 -17.54 -15.21
CA THR A 47 -4.71 -17.76 -16.48
C THR A 47 -4.42 -16.38 -17.07
N PRO A 48 -3.18 -16.11 -17.53
CA PRO A 48 -2.85 -14.82 -18.13
C PRO A 48 -3.82 -14.46 -19.25
N SER A 49 -4.36 -13.24 -19.21
CA SER A 49 -5.42 -12.81 -20.14
C SER A 49 -5.00 -12.94 -21.61
N TRP A 50 -3.73 -12.66 -21.94
CA TRP A 50 -3.17 -12.80 -23.29
C TRP A 50 -2.89 -14.24 -23.74
N LYS A 51 -2.96 -15.22 -22.83
CA LYS A 51 -2.96 -16.65 -23.20
C LYS A 51 -4.37 -17.13 -23.56
N VAL A 52 -5.41 -16.45 -23.07
CA VAL A 52 -6.81 -16.72 -23.41
C VAL A 52 -7.21 -16.04 -24.70
N ASP A 53 -6.82 -14.77 -24.88
CA ASP A 53 -7.02 -14.01 -26.12
C ASP A 53 -5.67 -13.70 -26.80
N PRO A 54 -5.33 -14.39 -27.91
CA PRO A 54 -4.09 -14.18 -28.64
C PRO A 54 -3.93 -12.77 -29.26
N GLN A 55 -4.97 -11.95 -29.28
CA GLN A 55 -4.88 -10.57 -29.76
C GLN A 55 -4.26 -9.62 -28.72
N LEU A 56 -4.29 -10.01 -27.45
CA LEU A 56 -3.74 -9.21 -26.36
C LEU A 56 -2.24 -9.45 -26.23
N ARG A 57 -1.51 -8.40 -25.86
CA ARG A 57 -0.12 -8.50 -25.40
C ARG A 57 -0.11 -8.42 -23.88
N ALA A 58 0.84 -9.12 -23.25
CA ALA A 58 1.02 -9.05 -21.81
C ALA A 58 1.14 -7.60 -21.30
N SER A 59 1.93 -6.77 -21.99
CA SER A 59 2.13 -5.35 -21.66
C SER A 59 0.86 -4.51 -21.61
N ASP A 60 -0.21 -5.00 -22.25
CA ASP A 60 -1.47 -4.29 -22.37
C ASP A 60 -2.48 -4.83 -21.35
N CYS A 61 -2.16 -5.86 -20.56
CA CYS A 61 -3.08 -6.50 -19.62
C CYS A 61 -2.69 -6.16 -18.18
N GLU A 62 -3.66 -5.72 -17.37
CA GLU A 62 -3.45 -5.40 -15.96
C GLU A 62 -2.88 -6.58 -15.16
N ASP A 63 -3.31 -7.80 -15.49
CA ASP A 63 -2.89 -9.02 -14.80
C ASP A 63 -1.45 -9.45 -15.13
N SER A 64 -0.75 -8.71 -15.99
CA SER A 64 0.72 -8.80 -16.13
C SER A 64 1.48 -8.01 -15.07
N ILE A 65 0.84 -7.04 -14.41
CA ILE A 65 1.47 -6.13 -13.46
C ILE A 65 1.60 -6.85 -12.12
N ASP A 66 2.82 -7.13 -11.71
CA ASP A 66 3.09 -7.63 -10.36
C ASP A 66 3.06 -6.51 -9.32
N SER A 67 3.26 -6.88 -8.05
CA SER A 67 3.40 -5.92 -6.95
C SER A 67 4.67 -6.22 -6.19
N MET A 68 5.48 -5.19 -6.02
CA MET A 68 6.63 -5.18 -5.13
C MET A 68 6.41 -4.02 -4.14
N PRO A 69 6.43 -4.26 -2.81
CA PRO A 69 7.27 -5.23 -2.09
C PRO A 69 6.58 -6.49 -1.56
N VAL A 70 7.39 -7.48 -1.17
CA VAL A 70 6.99 -8.84 -0.72
C VAL A 70 5.83 -8.90 0.27
N ARG A 71 5.79 -7.98 1.24
CA ARG A 71 4.84 -8.00 2.36
C ARG A 71 3.71 -6.99 2.21
N ILE A 72 3.57 -6.37 1.04
CA ILE A 72 2.55 -5.34 0.81
C ILE A 72 1.85 -5.64 -0.51
N LEU A 73 0.53 -5.71 -0.48
CA LEU A 73 -0.26 -5.89 -1.68
C LEU A 73 -1.50 -5.01 -1.64
N ASP A 74 -1.90 -4.50 -2.80
CA ASP A 74 -3.12 -3.74 -2.94
C ASP A 74 -4.36 -4.67 -2.99
N ALA A 75 -5.49 -4.14 -2.54
CA ALA A 75 -6.76 -4.83 -2.60
C ALA A 75 -7.90 -3.82 -2.77
N VAL A 76 -9.08 -4.35 -3.12
CA VAL A 76 -10.34 -3.60 -3.15
C VAL A 76 -11.25 -4.14 -2.06
N LYS A 77 -11.77 -3.27 -1.20
CA LYS A 77 -12.78 -3.63 -0.22
C LYS A 77 -14.09 -3.92 -0.95
N THR A 78 -14.69 -5.08 -0.70
CA THR A 78 -15.87 -5.55 -1.47
C THR A 78 -17.16 -4.82 -1.12
N GLU A 79 -17.20 -4.11 0.01
CA GLU A 79 -18.39 -3.38 0.49
C GLU A 79 -18.62 -2.08 -0.29
N ASP A 80 -17.55 -1.35 -0.61
CA ASP A 80 -17.62 0.02 -1.14
C ASP A 80 -16.68 0.28 -2.32
N ASP A 81 -16.04 -0.77 -2.84
CA ASP A 81 -15.02 -0.74 -3.89
C ASP A 81 -13.84 0.21 -3.60
N SER A 82 -13.60 0.54 -2.33
CA SER A 82 -12.46 1.38 -1.94
C SER A 82 -11.14 0.64 -2.10
N GLN A 83 -10.15 1.33 -2.65
CA GLN A 83 -8.79 0.80 -2.79
C GLN A 83 -8.02 0.91 -1.47
N VAL A 84 -7.41 -0.19 -1.05
CA VAL A 84 -6.65 -0.33 0.19
C VAL A 84 -5.30 -0.99 -0.08
N ILE A 85 -4.43 -0.92 0.92
CA ILE A 85 -3.17 -1.65 0.99
C ILE A 85 -3.23 -2.63 2.15
N ILE A 86 -2.82 -3.86 1.92
CA ILE A 86 -2.71 -4.91 2.92
C ILE A 86 -1.22 -5.15 3.17
N LYS A 87 -0.78 -4.96 4.41
CA LYS A 87 0.59 -5.23 4.86
C LYS A 87 0.61 -6.47 5.75
N MET A 88 1.55 -7.38 5.52
CA MET A 88 1.85 -8.49 6.42
C MET A 88 2.85 -8.06 7.49
N LEU A 89 2.43 -8.09 8.76
CA LEU A 89 3.29 -7.96 9.91
C LEU A 89 3.57 -9.35 10.48
N VAL A 90 4.79 -9.85 10.24
CA VAL A 90 5.28 -11.09 10.86
C VAL A 90 6.36 -10.68 11.85
N PRO A 91 6.10 -10.73 13.17
CA PRO A 91 7.10 -10.40 14.17
C PRO A 91 8.23 -11.42 14.11
N ARG A 92 9.37 -10.97 13.61
CA ARG A 92 10.66 -11.62 13.80
C ARG A 92 11.41 -10.73 14.79
N GLN A 93 11.69 -11.24 15.98
CA GLN A 93 12.32 -10.44 17.06
C GLN A 93 11.47 -9.18 17.42
N GLU A 94 12.09 -8.15 17.99
CA GLU A 94 11.42 -6.91 18.46
C GLU A 94 10.82 -6.03 17.33
N GLU A 95 11.18 -6.28 16.06
CA GLU A 95 10.88 -5.40 14.91
C GLU A 95 9.41 -5.41 14.46
N GLY A 96 8.61 -6.45 14.77
CA GLY A 96 7.19 -6.49 14.39
C GLY A 96 6.21 -6.14 15.52
N GLN A 97 6.57 -6.45 16.77
CA GLN A 97 5.71 -6.21 17.94
C GLN A 97 5.56 -4.72 18.22
N ASN A 98 6.66 -3.97 18.07
CA ASN A 98 6.67 -2.53 18.23
C ASN A 98 5.86 -1.81 17.14
N GLU A 99 5.84 -2.32 15.91
CA GLU A 99 5.10 -1.67 14.82
C GLU A 99 3.59 -1.77 15.03
N LEU A 100 3.07 -2.96 15.36
CA LEU A 100 1.63 -3.15 15.58
C LEU A 100 1.13 -2.33 16.77
N ALA A 101 1.91 -2.26 17.86
CA ALA A 101 1.55 -1.46 19.04
C ALA A 101 1.47 0.04 18.71
N VAL A 102 2.44 0.54 17.95
CA VAL A 102 2.45 1.94 17.48
C VAL A 102 1.25 2.21 16.56
N LEU A 103 1.03 1.37 15.56
CA LEU A 103 -0.09 1.53 14.64
C LEU A 103 -1.45 1.46 15.36
N SER A 104 -1.60 0.55 16.32
CA SER A 104 -2.82 0.42 17.11
C SER A 104 -3.08 1.65 17.98
N HIS A 105 -2.04 2.20 18.63
CA HIS A 105 -2.16 3.42 19.42
C HIS A 105 -2.62 4.61 18.56
N PHE A 106 -1.92 4.88 17.45
CA PHE A 106 -2.28 5.99 16.56
C PHE A 106 -3.58 5.76 15.78
N SER A 107 -4.11 4.55 15.78
CA SER A 107 -5.41 4.22 15.20
C SER A 107 -6.51 4.06 16.24
N SER A 108 -6.25 4.36 17.52
CA SER A 108 -7.28 4.39 18.55
C SER A 108 -8.33 5.46 18.23
N GLN A 109 -9.52 5.33 18.84
CA GLN A 109 -10.58 6.31 18.63
C GLN A 109 -10.14 7.72 19.05
N GLU A 110 -9.40 7.87 20.15
CA GLU A 110 -8.89 9.17 20.59
C GLU A 110 -7.88 9.74 19.59
N MET A 111 -6.94 8.92 19.14
CA MET A 111 -5.88 9.38 18.24
C MET A 111 -6.41 9.67 16.83
N ARG A 112 -7.42 8.94 16.34
CA ARG A 112 -8.02 9.19 15.01
C ARG A 112 -8.70 10.55 14.90
N ILE A 113 -9.28 11.06 15.98
CA ILE A 113 -9.92 12.38 16.00
C ILE A 113 -8.95 13.49 16.41
N HIS A 114 -7.73 13.14 16.82
CA HIS A 114 -6.72 14.10 17.23
C HIS A 114 -6.24 14.91 16.01
N PRO A 115 -6.35 16.25 16.01
CA PRO A 115 -6.06 17.08 14.84
C PRO A 115 -4.60 16.99 14.37
N ASP A 116 -3.68 16.64 15.27
CA ASP A 116 -2.24 16.50 15.00
C ASP A 116 -1.80 15.06 14.68
N ASN A 117 -2.73 14.09 14.63
CA ASN A 117 -2.35 12.73 14.26
C ASN A 117 -2.28 12.57 12.74
N HIS A 118 -1.06 12.45 12.22
CA HIS A 118 -0.81 12.20 10.80
C HIS A 118 -0.26 10.82 10.51
N VAL A 119 -0.25 9.91 11.49
CA VAL A 119 0.19 8.54 11.21
C VAL A 119 -0.82 7.88 10.29
N VAL A 120 -0.33 7.16 9.27
CA VAL A 120 -1.22 6.41 8.36
C VAL A 120 -2.12 5.49 9.20
N PRO A 121 -3.45 5.62 9.08
CA PRO A 121 -4.36 4.89 9.94
C PRO A 121 -4.36 3.40 9.57
N CYS A 122 -4.43 2.58 10.60
CA CYS A 122 -4.85 1.18 10.49
C CYS A 122 -6.38 1.14 10.44
N ILE A 123 -6.93 0.62 9.34
CA ILE A 123 -8.37 0.42 9.15
C ILE A 123 -8.82 -0.80 9.93
N GLU A 124 -8.15 -1.93 9.70
CA GLU A 124 -8.49 -3.24 10.26
C GLU A 124 -7.23 -4.10 10.42
N THR A 125 -7.23 -5.00 11.40
CA THR A 125 -6.23 -6.07 11.53
C THR A 125 -6.89 -7.42 11.70
N PHE A 126 -6.25 -8.46 11.17
CA PHE A 126 -6.71 -9.84 11.34
C PHE A 126 -5.52 -10.82 11.23
N PRO A 127 -5.57 -12.00 11.88
CA PRO A 127 -4.42 -12.89 11.99
C PRO A 127 -4.00 -13.49 10.64
N LEU A 128 -2.73 -13.88 10.53
CA LEU A 128 -2.25 -14.68 9.41
C LEU A 128 -2.74 -16.14 9.53
N PRO A 129 -3.30 -16.75 8.47
CA PRO A 129 -3.60 -18.18 8.47
C PRO A 129 -2.34 -19.01 8.71
N GLY A 130 -2.37 -19.89 9.73
CA GLY A 130 -1.28 -20.82 10.04
C GLY A 130 -0.13 -20.23 10.86
N ASP A 131 -0.06 -18.91 11.05
CA ASP A 131 0.92 -18.24 11.91
C ASP A 131 0.22 -17.30 12.89
N HIS A 132 0.05 -17.75 14.13
CA HIS A 132 -0.61 -16.99 15.19
C HIS A 132 0.21 -15.79 15.67
N SER A 133 1.49 -15.68 15.28
CA SER A 133 2.35 -14.58 15.69
C SER A 133 2.18 -13.34 14.80
N GLY A 134 1.77 -13.52 13.54
CA GLY A 134 1.63 -12.42 12.58
C GLY A 134 0.18 -12.03 12.28
N CYS A 135 0.03 -10.86 11.66
CA CYS A 135 -1.25 -10.35 11.23
C CYS A 135 -1.16 -9.63 9.88
N PHE A 136 -2.31 -9.54 9.21
CA PHE A 136 -2.56 -8.57 8.17
C PHE A 136 -3.00 -7.25 8.80
N VAL A 137 -2.51 -6.15 8.24
CA VAL A 137 -2.89 -4.79 8.56
C VAL A 137 -3.41 -4.12 7.29
N VAL A 138 -4.64 -3.64 7.34
CA VAL A 138 -5.28 -2.93 6.23
C VAL A 138 -5.13 -1.43 6.44
N MET A 139 -4.65 -0.75 5.41
CA MET A 139 -4.38 0.69 5.41
C MET A 139 -4.99 1.34 4.15
N PRO A 140 -5.25 2.65 4.15
CA PRO A 140 -5.68 3.35 2.94
C PRO A 140 -4.62 3.24 1.83
N LEU A 141 -5.06 3.20 0.56
CA LEU A 141 -4.16 3.36 -0.56
C LEU A 141 -3.61 4.80 -0.60
N LEU A 142 -2.36 4.95 -0.18
CA LEU A 142 -1.60 6.19 -0.27
C LEU A 142 -0.38 5.95 -1.16
N GLY A 143 0.19 7.01 -1.76
CA GLY A 143 1.53 6.89 -2.34
C GLY A 143 2.39 8.10 -2.05
N ARG A 144 3.52 8.19 -2.76
CA ARG A 144 4.54 9.21 -2.48
C ARG A 144 3.93 10.62 -2.54
N TYR A 145 4.27 11.44 -1.55
CA TYR A 145 3.81 12.83 -1.51
C TYR A 145 4.27 13.68 -2.70
N SER A 146 5.32 13.26 -3.40
CA SER A 146 5.86 13.93 -4.59
C SER A 146 5.15 13.51 -5.89
N GLU A 147 4.16 12.61 -5.82
CA GLU A 147 3.44 12.09 -6.98
C GLU A 147 1.92 12.38 -6.86
N PRO A 148 1.35 13.23 -7.74
CA PRO A 148 1.99 13.93 -8.87
C PRO A 148 2.95 15.05 -8.45
N PRO A 149 3.90 15.50 -9.29
CA PRO A 149 4.85 16.56 -8.94
C PRO A 149 4.17 17.87 -8.51
N PHE A 150 4.83 18.61 -7.62
CA PHE A 150 4.45 19.99 -7.30
C PHE A 150 4.58 20.87 -8.55
N LYS A 151 3.56 21.68 -8.82
CA LYS A 151 3.50 22.61 -9.96
C LYS A 151 3.79 24.06 -9.58
N THR A 152 3.61 24.43 -8.30
CA THR A 152 3.79 25.81 -7.83
C THR A 152 4.44 25.87 -6.46
N LEU A 153 5.05 27.02 -6.14
CA LEU A 153 5.56 27.31 -4.79
C LEU A 153 4.45 27.31 -3.73
N ALA A 154 3.21 27.69 -4.12
CA ALA A 154 2.07 27.67 -3.22
C ALA A 154 1.69 26.25 -2.79
N GLU A 155 1.79 25.26 -3.69
CA GLU A 155 1.59 23.85 -3.34
C GLU A 155 2.68 23.33 -2.38
N ILE A 156 3.93 23.74 -2.58
CA ILE A 156 5.03 23.39 -1.67
C ILE A 156 4.81 24.02 -0.30
N HIS A 157 4.42 25.30 -0.26
CA HIS A 157 4.13 26.00 0.97
C HIS A 157 2.97 25.33 1.74
N ASP A 158 1.86 24.98 1.06
CA ASP A 158 0.74 24.24 1.67
C ASP A 158 1.21 22.89 2.25
N PHE A 159 2.00 22.13 1.48
CA PHE A 159 2.61 20.89 1.96
C PHE A 159 3.45 21.07 3.23
N LEU A 160 4.36 22.05 3.25
CA LEU A 160 5.20 22.32 4.42
C LEU A 160 4.35 22.77 5.62
N GLN A 161 3.29 23.55 5.39
CA GLN A 161 2.36 23.91 6.45
C GLN A 161 1.65 22.69 7.03
N GLN A 162 1.17 21.76 6.19
CA GLN A 162 0.52 20.55 6.69
C GLN A 162 1.49 19.66 7.49
N ILE A 163 2.73 19.48 7.02
CA ILE A 163 3.70 18.63 7.71
C ILE A 163 4.22 19.26 9.01
N PHE A 164 4.42 20.58 9.05
CA PHE A 164 5.01 21.25 10.22
C PHE A 164 4.01 21.79 11.24
N LYS A 165 2.83 22.27 10.83
CA LYS A 165 1.82 22.77 11.79
C LYS A 165 1.24 21.66 12.64
N LYS A 166 1.14 20.45 12.10
CA LYS A 166 0.53 19.31 12.77
C LYS A 166 1.54 18.53 13.64
N ARG A 167 2.57 19.21 14.16
CA ARG A 167 3.74 18.63 14.85
C ARG A 167 3.96 19.19 16.27
N GLU A 168 3.07 20.01 16.82
CA GLU A 168 3.22 20.47 18.22
C GLU A 168 2.96 19.33 19.23
N PRO A 169 3.64 19.35 20.40
CA PRO A 169 4.73 18.41 20.64
C PRO A 169 4.46 17.48 21.82
N ASP A 170 4.23 16.18 21.56
CA ASP A 170 4.54 15.17 22.59
C ASP A 170 4.71 13.74 22.05
N TYR A 171 4.34 13.47 20.80
CA TYR A 171 4.50 12.14 20.21
C TYR A 171 5.48 12.18 19.04
N SER A 172 6.77 12.22 19.38
CA SER A 172 7.88 12.16 18.43
C SER A 172 7.86 10.84 17.63
N THR A 173 7.25 10.86 16.44
CA THR A 173 7.70 9.98 15.35
C THR A 173 8.91 10.66 14.70
N SER A 174 10.08 10.41 15.28
CA SER A 174 11.38 11.05 15.04
C SER A 174 11.99 10.82 13.65
N ASP A 175 11.20 10.56 12.61
CA ASP A 175 11.73 10.29 11.28
C ASP A 175 10.86 10.88 10.15
N ILE A 176 10.87 12.22 10.04
CA ILE A 176 10.40 12.93 8.85
C ILE A 176 11.44 12.77 7.75
N ALA A 177 11.48 11.58 7.17
CA ALA A 177 12.16 11.31 5.91
C ALA A 177 11.16 11.45 4.77
N SER A 178 11.61 11.99 3.63
CA SER A 178 10.80 12.13 2.42
C SER A 178 10.13 10.82 1.98
N ALA A 179 10.80 9.67 2.22
CA ALA A 179 10.28 8.34 1.92
C ALA A 179 9.09 7.90 2.80
N ASN A 180 8.89 8.54 3.96
CA ASN A 180 7.79 8.22 4.88
C ASN A 180 6.56 9.10 4.69
N ILE A 181 6.68 10.16 3.90
CA ILE A 181 5.60 11.10 3.67
C ILE A 181 4.73 10.55 2.52
N MET A 182 3.51 10.23 2.88
CA MET A 182 2.49 9.66 2.02
C MET A 182 1.41 10.71 1.75
N MET A 183 0.72 10.58 0.62
CA MET A 183 -0.40 11.45 0.25
C MET A 183 -1.52 10.59 -0.33
N ASP A 184 -2.75 10.97 0.02
CA ASP A 184 -3.93 10.51 -0.72
C ASP A 184 -4.07 11.35 -1.99
N SER A 185 -3.64 10.79 -3.12
CA SER A 185 -3.70 11.47 -4.41
C SER A 185 -5.04 11.29 -5.13
N ARG A 186 -5.97 10.45 -4.62
CA ARG A 186 -7.24 10.13 -5.29
C ARG A 186 -8.10 11.36 -5.59
N PRO A 187 -8.23 12.36 -4.69
CA PRO A 187 -9.02 13.57 -4.98
C PRO A 187 -8.51 14.37 -6.19
N LEU A 188 -7.27 14.17 -6.62
CA LEU A 188 -6.68 14.88 -7.75
C LEU A 188 -7.09 14.28 -9.11
N TYR A 189 -7.73 13.11 -9.14
CA TYR A 189 -8.17 12.41 -10.34
C TYR A 189 -9.71 12.46 -10.45
N HIS A 190 -10.23 12.31 -11.67
CA HIS A 190 -11.68 12.21 -11.92
C HIS A 190 -12.18 10.76 -11.92
N GLU A 191 -11.26 9.81 -11.92
CA GLU A 191 -11.50 8.37 -11.92
C GLU A 191 -10.44 7.68 -11.05
N PRO A 192 -10.70 6.47 -10.52
CA PRO A 192 -9.70 5.70 -9.80
C PRO A 192 -8.50 5.34 -10.69
N PHE A 193 -7.33 5.25 -10.07
CA PHE A 193 -6.08 4.90 -10.74
C PHE A 193 -5.59 3.52 -10.34
N HIS A 194 -4.78 2.89 -11.19
CA HIS A 194 -4.14 1.62 -10.86
C HIS A 194 -3.21 1.79 -9.64
N PRO A 195 -3.31 0.92 -8.62
CA PRO A 195 -2.58 1.09 -7.36
C PRO A 195 -1.05 1.02 -7.51
N VAL A 196 -0.53 0.22 -8.44
CA VAL A 196 0.91 0.15 -8.79
C VAL A 196 1.33 1.33 -9.69
N TYR A 197 0.68 1.50 -10.85
CA TYR A 197 0.94 2.59 -11.78
C TYR A 197 -0.17 3.64 -11.76
N LYS A 198 -0.05 4.64 -10.89
CA LYS A 198 -1.08 5.69 -10.72
C LYS A 198 -1.39 6.54 -11.97
N THR A 199 -0.57 6.41 -13.01
CA THR A 199 -0.77 7.05 -14.32
C THR A 199 -1.62 6.20 -15.28
N LEU A 200 -2.14 5.06 -14.83
CA LEU A 200 -2.99 4.17 -15.63
C LEU A 200 -4.39 4.01 -14.99
N SER A 201 -5.39 3.77 -15.82
CA SER A 201 -6.72 3.30 -15.40
C SER A 201 -6.63 1.95 -14.70
N LEU A 202 -7.66 1.57 -13.95
CA LEU A 202 -7.68 0.32 -13.16
C LEU A 202 -7.41 -0.95 -14.00
N ASP A 203 -7.81 -0.96 -15.27
CA ASP A 203 -7.61 -2.05 -16.23
C ASP A 203 -6.27 -1.97 -16.98
N ALA A 204 -5.43 -1.00 -16.62
CA ALA A 204 -4.16 -0.66 -17.26
C ALA A 204 -4.23 -0.28 -18.75
N GLN A 205 -5.44 -0.07 -19.31
CA GLN A 205 -5.63 0.18 -20.75
C GLN A 205 -5.38 1.63 -21.17
N ARG A 206 -5.60 2.59 -20.27
CA ARG A 206 -5.54 4.03 -20.58
C ARG A 206 -4.59 4.75 -19.65
N ARG A 207 -3.90 5.75 -20.19
CA ARG A 207 -3.20 6.74 -19.37
C ARG A 207 -4.20 7.72 -18.76
N ILE A 208 -4.02 7.99 -17.47
CA ILE A 208 -4.77 8.98 -16.72
C ILE A 208 -3.81 9.96 -16.06
N HIS A 209 -4.30 11.17 -15.83
CA HIS A 209 -3.50 12.25 -15.27
C HIS A 209 -4.32 13.01 -14.23
N PRO A 210 -3.65 13.59 -13.21
CA PRO A 210 -4.32 14.48 -12.27
C PRO A 210 -5.00 15.62 -13.02
N LYS A 211 -6.30 15.79 -12.77
CA LYS A 211 -7.12 16.87 -13.36
C LYS A 211 -7.13 18.12 -12.50
N TYR A 212 -6.92 17.95 -11.20
CA TYR A 212 -6.91 19.04 -10.23
C TYR A 212 -5.49 19.23 -9.66
N SER A 213 -5.14 20.47 -9.39
CA SER A 213 -3.99 20.84 -8.57
C SER A 213 -4.25 20.51 -7.10
N ARG A 214 -3.17 20.49 -6.31
CA ARG A 214 -3.25 20.25 -4.86
C ARG A 214 -4.04 21.33 -4.13
N LEU A 215 -4.14 22.53 -4.69
CA LEU A 215 -4.87 23.65 -4.10
C LEU A 215 -6.36 23.66 -4.46
N GLU A 216 -6.76 23.01 -5.56
CA GLU A 216 -8.16 22.92 -5.98
C GLU A 216 -8.95 21.85 -5.23
N LYS A 217 -8.28 20.78 -4.78
CA LYS A 217 -8.90 19.66 -4.07
C LYS A 217 -8.19 19.41 -2.75
N ARG A 218 -8.98 19.36 -1.69
CA ARG A 218 -8.50 18.98 -0.36
C ARG A 218 -7.86 17.59 -0.44
N HIS A 219 -6.64 17.50 0.06
CA HIS A 219 -5.85 16.28 0.18
C HIS A 219 -5.08 16.36 1.49
N GLU A 220 -4.63 15.22 1.99
CA GLU A 220 -3.94 15.13 3.28
C GLU A 220 -2.64 14.35 3.13
N TYR A 221 -1.63 14.81 3.86
CA TYR A 221 -0.36 14.11 4.01
C TYR A 221 -0.34 13.29 5.29
N TRP A 222 0.30 12.13 5.20
CA TRP A 222 0.39 11.14 6.25
C TRP A 222 1.83 10.69 6.43
N LEU A 223 2.21 10.33 7.64
CA LEU A 223 3.49 9.77 8.01
C LEU A 223 3.35 8.25 8.17
N ARG A 224 4.16 7.51 7.42
CA ARG A 224 4.32 6.07 7.63
C ARG A 224 5.12 5.85 8.92
N SER A 225 4.61 5.03 9.83
CA SER A 225 5.36 4.57 11.00
C SER A 225 6.54 3.70 10.54
N LYS A 226 7.75 4.00 11.02
CA LYS A 226 9.00 3.46 10.46
C LYS A 226 9.81 2.56 11.40
N LYS A 227 9.26 2.07 12.51
CA LYS A 227 9.94 1.06 13.35
C LYS A 227 10.14 -0.32 12.65
N ALA A 228 10.13 -0.38 11.33
CA ALA A 228 10.21 -1.60 10.53
C ALA A 228 11.01 -1.49 9.21
N ILE A 229 11.85 -0.47 9.02
CA ILE A 229 12.80 -0.44 7.89
C ILE A 229 14.12 0.17 8.35
N ASP A 230 15.07 -0.68 8.77
CA ASP A 230 16.48 -0.37 8.65
C ASP A 230 17.28 -1.59 8.18
N HIS A 231 18.05 -1.33 7.12
CA HIS A 231 19.10 -2.15 6.50
C HIS A 231 18.75 -3.54 5.96
N THR A 232 18.24 -3.58 4.73
CA THR A 232 18.79 -4.53 3.75
C THR A 232 18.84 -3.86 2.39
N ILE A 233 20.02 -3.97 1.74
CA ILE A 233 20.39 -3.48 0.41
C ILE A 233 20.77 -1.99 0.36
N LEU A 234 21.96 -1.68 0.86
CA LEU A 234 22.98 -0.89 0.16
C LEU A 234 24.35 -1.28 0.76
N SER A 235 24.95 -2.32 0.19
CA SER A 235 26.40 -2.55 0.12
C SER A 235 26.67 -3.34 -1.15
#